data_AF-A0A5R8YAH3-F1
#
_entry.id   AF-A0A5R8YAH3-F1
#
_cell.length_a   1.000
_cell.length_b   1.000
_cell.length_c   1.000
_cell.angle_alpha   90.00
_cell.angle_beta   90.00
_cell.angle_gamma   90.00
#
_symmetry.space_group_name_H-M   'P 1'
#
loop_
_entity.id
_entity.type
_entity.pdbx_description
1 polymer ?
#
loop_
_entity_poly.entity_id
_entity_poly.type
_entity_poly.pdbx_seq_one_letter_code
_entity_poly.pdbx_strand_id
1 'polypeptide(L)'
;MNMQLNSTPADSELRSVEPRGFLDHDRTIPALVIVDELVARTYRMPRSALYADTRCRKTVAFARQVAMYLAHVSLSYPLKQIAGHYGRDRTTVAYACRVVEDRREEEETELLINSLESALETMMLITPLTCRRSK
;
A
#
# COMPACT_ATOMS: atom_id res chain seq x y z
N MET A 1 -51.89 -13.64 16.27
CA MET A 1 -51.84 -12.72 15.11
C MET A 1 -51.29 -11.39 15.60
N ASN A 2 -49.98 -11.21 15.47
CA ASN A 2 -49.32 -9.91 15.26
C ASN A 2 -47.83 -10.19 14.99
N MET A 3 -47.49 -10.12 13.71
CA MET A 3 -46.14 -9.95 13.18
C MET A 3 -45.70 -8.52 13.45
N GLN A 4 -44.60 -8.34 14.16
CA GLN A 4 -43.76 -7.15 14.02
C GLN A 4 -42.33 -7.63 13.78
N LEU A 5 -41.92 -7.50 12.52
CA LEU A 5 -40.53 -7.40 12.09
C LEU A 5 -40.03 -6.04 12.60
N ASN A 6 -38.90 -5.98 13.32
CA ASN A 6 -37.72 -5.34 12.75
C ASN A 6 -36.43 -5.55 13.56
N SER A 7 -35.35 -5.73 12.79
CA SER A 7 -33.96 -5.28 12.98
C SER A 7 -33.18 -5.71 14.23
N THR A 8 -32.24 -6.64 13.99
CA THR A 8 -30.96 -6.83 14.70
C THR A 8 -30.28 -5.51 15.11
N PRO A 9 -29.80 -5.37 16.36
CA PRO A 9 -28.77 -4.38 16.65
C PRO A 9 -27.41 -5.00 16.31
N ALA A 10 -26.89 -4.69 15.12
CA ALA A 10 -25.48 -4.83 14.80
C ALA A 10 -24.72 -3.62 15.36
N ASP A 11 -24.81 -3.41 16.68
CA ASP A 11 -24.00 -2.44 17.41
C ASP A 11 -22.91 -3.21 18.15
N SER A 12 -21.81 -3.52 17.47
CA SER A 12 -20.56 -3.86 18.15
C SER A 12 -19.36 -3.42 17.31
N GLU A 13 -18.90 -2.22 17.64
CA GLU A 13 -17.54 -1.72 17.43
C GLU A 13 -17.08 -1.50 15.98
N LEU A 14 -17.70 -0.53 15.31
CA LEU A 14 -16.92 0.41 14.51
C LEU A 14 -16.14 1.31 15.49
N ARG A 15 -15.05 0.79 16.07
CA ARG A 15 -14.04 1.66 16.69
C ARG A 15 -13.48 2.53 15.56
N SER A 16 -13.82 3.80 15.62
CA SER A 16 -13.14 4.90 14.97
C SER A 16 -11.63 4.69 15.11
N VAL A 17 -11.02 4.16 14.05
CA VAL A 17 -9.58 4.25 13.87
C VAL A 17 -9.33 5.69 13.48
N GLU A 18 -9.22 6.55 14.49
CA GLU A 18 -8.63 7.88 14.33
C GLU A 18 -7.30 7.70 13.60
N PRO A 19 -7.12 8.24 12.38
CA PRO A 19 -5.89 8.08 11.63
C PRO A 19 -4.80 8.82 12.40
N ARG A 20 -3.96 8.06 13.11
CA ARG A 20 -2.74 8.60 13.69
C ARG A 20 -1.84 9.05 12.55
N GLY A 21 -1.74 10.37 12.41
CA GLY A 21 -0.92 11.03 11.40
C GLY A 21 -1.76 11.65 10.30
N PHE A 22 -2.29 12.84 10.58
CA PHE A 22 -2.56 13.82 9.54
C PHE A 22 -1.22 14.05 8.82
N LEU A 23 -1.02 13.39 7.68
CA LEU A 23 0.14 13.60 6.83
C LEU A 23 0.14 15.09 6.46
N ASP A 24 1.22 15.80 6.82
CA ASP A 24 1.53 17.12 6.25
C ASP A 24 1.31 17.02 4.74
N HIS A 25 0.31 17.74 4.21
CA HIS A 25 -0.04 17.68 2.79
C HIS A 25 1.13 18.13 1.89
N ASP A 26 2.11 18.82 2.46
CA ASP A 26 3.33 19.32 1.81
C ASP A 26 4.42 18.24 1.57
N ARG A 27 4.23 17.00 2.07
CA ARG A 27 5.20 15.89 1.94
C ARG A 27 4.67 14.62 1.25
N THR A 28 3.49 14.70 0.66
CA THR A 28 2.92 13.54 -0.05
C THR A 28 3.67 13.34 -1.36
N ILE A 29 4.37 12.20 -1.51
CA ILE A 29 5.06 11.86 -2.75
C ILE A 29 4.02 11.34 -3.75
N PRO A 30 3.66 12.09 -4.82
CA PRO A 30 2.52 11.73 -5.67
C PRO A 30 2.66 10.34 -6.31
N ALA A 31 3.89 9.96 -6.65
CA ALA A 31 4.19 8.64 -7.20
C ALA A 31 3.86 7.50 -6.22
N LEU A 32 4.11 7.68 -4.92
CA LEU A 32 3.78 6.66 -3.91
C LEU A 32 2.28 6.54 -3.71
N VAL A 33 1.51 7.63 -3.86
CA VAL A 33 0.05 7.57 -3.81
C VAL A 33 -0.52 6.73 -4.96
N ILE A 34 0.06 6.82 -6.17
CA ILE A 34 -0.33 5.97 -7.30
C ILE A 34 -0.02 4.51 -7.01
N VAL A 35 1.17 4.22 -6.46
CA VAL A 35 1.56 2.86 -6.07
C VAL A 35 0.57 2.30 -5.04
N ASP A 36 0.23 3.09 -4.01
CA ASP A 36 -0.72 2.69 -2.97
C ASP A 36 -2.09 2.37 -3.54
N GLU A 37 -2.59 3.22 -4.45
CA GLU A 37 -3.89 3.03 -5.09
C GLU A 37 -3.91 1.78 -5.98
N LEU A 38 -2.87 1.60 -6.79
CA LEU A 38 -2.70 0.41 -7.64
C LEU A 38 -2.69 -0.87 -6.81
N VAL A 39 -1.87 -0.92 -5.76
CA VAL A 39 -1.76 -2.09 -4.90
C VAL A 39 -3.05 -2.33 -4.11
N ALA A 40 -3.64 -1.29 -3.51
CA ALA A 40 -4.88 -1.42 -2.76
C ALA A 40 -6.02 -2.01 -3.61
N ARG A 41 -6.15 -1.56 -4.86
CA ARG A 41 -7.14 -2.10 -5.81
C ARG A 41 -6.88 -3.55 -6.17
N THR A 42 -5.63 -3.90 -6.46
CA THR A 42 -5.22 -5.27 -6.80
C THR A 42 -5.53 -6.24 -5.67
N TYR A 43 -5.26 -5.85 -4.42
CA TYR A 43 -5.54 -6.65 -3.23
C TYR A 43 -6.97 -6.46 -2.67
N ARG A 44 -7.83 -5.69 -3.36
CA ARG A 44 -9.22 -5.40 -2.99
C ARG A 44 -9.39 -4.95 -1.53
N MET A 45 -8.57 -3.97 -1.13
CA MET A 45 -8.54 -3.43 0.23
C MET A 45 -8.57 -1.90 0.21
N PRO A 46 -9.03 -1.25 1.30
CA PRO A 46 -8.94 0.20 1.39
C PRO A 46 -7.47 0.64 1.47
N ARG A 47 -7.13 1.73 0.79
CA ARG A 47 -5.77 2.30 0.79
C ARG A 47 -5.25 2.58 2.21
N SER A 48 -6.13 3.01 3.12
CA SER A 48 -5.79 3.25 4.53
C SER A 48 -5.20 2.03 5.24
N ALA A 49 -5.56 0.81 4.83
CA ALA A 49 -5.03 -0.41 5.42
C ALA A 49 -3.54 -0.61 5.11
N LEU A 50 -2.98 0.03 4.07
CA LEU A 50 -1.53 0.04 3.82
C LEU A 50 -0.75 0.85 4.87
N TYR A 51 -1.39 1.71 5.64
CA TYR A 51 -0.73 2.50 6.70
C TYR A 51 -1.04 1.98 8.11
N ALA A 52 -1.94 1.00 8.24
CA ALA A 52 -2.33 0.45 9.53
C ALA A 52 -1.15 -0.13 10.30
N ASP A 53 -1.10 0.16 11.61
CA ASP A 53 0.07 -0.08 12.46
C ASP A 53 0.17 -1.53 12.94
N THR A 54 -0.97 -2.20 13.10
CA THR A 54 -1.10 -3.49 13.77
C THR A 54 -0.72 -4.69 12.90
N ARG A 55 -0.58 -5.86 13.56
CA ARG A 55 -0.44 -7.20 12.98
C ARG A 55 -1.69 -7.56 12.16
N CYS A 56 -1.85 -6.90 11.02
CA CYS A 56 -2.95 -7.06 10.10
C CYS A 56 -2.94 -8.47 9.48
N ARG A 57 -4.02 -8.86 8.80
CA ARG A 57 -4.07 -10.08 8.00
C ARG A 57 -2.81 -10.19 7.13
N LYS A 58 -2.27 -11.41 6.98
CA LYS A 58 -1.05 -11.67 6.18
C LYS A 58 -1.10 -11.04 4.79
N THR A 59 -2.28 -11.03 4.17
CA THR A 59 -2.54 -10.39 2.87
C THR A 59 -2.28 -8.89 2.87
N VAL A 60 -2.74 -8.16 3.89
CA VAL A 60 -2.52 -6.71 4.06
C VAL A 60 -1.05 -6.40 4.32
N ALA A 61 -0.37 -7.25 5.10
CA ALA A 61 1.06 -7.13 5.34
C ALA A 61 1.85 -7.28 4.03
N PHE A 62 1.54 -8.31 3.25
CA PHE A 62 2.19 -8.56 1.98
C PHE A 62 1.88 -7.48 0.94
N ALA A 63 0.63 -7.02 0.83
CA ALA A 63 0.27 -5.90 -0.05
C ALA A 63 1.12 -4.65 0.25
N ARG A 64 1.29 -4.27 1.52
CA ARG A 64 2.18 -3.18 1.91
C ARG A 64 3.63 -3.42 1.50
N GLN A 65 4.12 -4.65 1.66
CA GLN A 65 5.48 -5.01 1.25
C GLN A 65 5.66 -4.87 -0.27
N VAL A 66 4.66 -5.28 -1.05
CA VAL A 66 4.64 -5.09 -2.51
C VAL A 66 4.63 -3.60 -2.89
N ALA A 67 3.84 -2.77 -2.21
CA ALA A 67 3.84 -1.33 -2.45
C ALA A 67 5.20 -0.68 -2.15
N MET A 68 5.86 -1.09 -1.07
CA MET A 68 7.24 -0.69 -0.75
C MET A 68 8.26 -1.15 -1.79
N TYR A 69 8.10 -2.38 -2.29
CA TYR A 69 8.94 -2.97 -3.33
C TYR A 69 8.85 -2.18 -4.64
N LEU A 70 7.64 -1.97 -5.17
CA LEU A 70 7.42 -1.24 -6.43
C LEU A 70 7.95 0.20 -6.35
N ALA A 71 7.75 0.86 -5.21
CA ALA A 71 8.29 2.19 -4.97
C ALA A 71 9.83 2.23 -5.05
N HIS A 72 10.52 1.22 -4.51
CA HIS A 72 11.97 1.18 -4.52
C HIS A 72 12.53 0.68 -5.85
N VAL A 73 12.04 -0.46 -6.36
CA VAL A 73 12.59 -1.16 -7.51
C VAL A 73 12.15 -0.52 -8.82
N SER A 74 10.84 -0.32 -9.01
CA SER A 74 10.31 0.24 -10.26
C SER A 74 10.52 1.75 -10.35
N LEU A 75 10.38 2.48 -9.24
CA LEU A 75 10.44 3.95 -9.22
C LEU A 75 11.76 4.53 -8.67
N SER A 76 12.69 3.68 -8.22
CA SER A 76 13.99 4.11 -7.65
C SER A 76 13.90 5.06 -6.45
N TYR A 77 12.79 5.07 -5.70
CA TYR A 77 12.70 5.93 -4.51
C TYR A 77 13.64 5.44 -3.39
N PRO A 78 14.33 6.35 -2.69
CA PRO A 78 15.13 6.01 -1.52
C PRO A 78 14.30 5.37 -0.40
N LEU A 79 14.83 4.31 0.21
CA LEU A 79 14.19 3.58 1.31
C LEU A 79 13.73 4.51 2.46
N LYS A 80 14.46 5.58 2.76
CA LYS A 80 14.09 6.55 3.80
C LYS A 80 12.82 7.33 3.46
N GLN A 81 12.64 7.71 2.19
CA GLN A 81 11.44 8.44 1.74
C GLN A 81 10.21 7.53 1.78
N ILE A 82 10.38 6.30 1.30
CA ILE A 82 9.35 5.25 1.38
C ILE A 82 8.98 4.99 2.85
N ALA A 83 9.98 4.83 3.72
CA ALA A 83 9.77 4.60 5.15
C ALA A 83 8.97 5.74 5.81
N GLY A 84 9.32 7.00 5.51
CA GLY A 84 8.57 8.16 5.98
C GLY A 84 7.11 8.16 5.50
N HIS A 85 6.87 7.79 4.23
CA HIS A 85 5.52 7.71 3.65
C HIS A 85 4.62 6.69 4.35
N TYR A 86 5.16 5.54 4.77
CA TYR A 86 4.40 4.51 5.49
C TYR A 86 4.47 4.63 7.02
N GLY A 87 5.19 5.62 7.57
CA GLY A 87 5.43 5.74 9.01
C GLY A 87 6.23 4.57 9.59
N ARG A 88 7.16 3.98 8.82
CA ARG A 88 7.96 2.80 9.20
C ARG A 88 9.44 3.13 9.28
N ASP A 89 10.23 2.19 9.79
CA ASP A 89 11.70 2.30 9.76
C ASP A 89 12.25 1.93 8.37
N ARG A 90 13.39 2.50 7.99
CA ARG A 90 14.08 2.19 6.73
C ARG A 90 14.38 0.70 6.58
N THR A 91 14.71 0.01 7.67
CA THR A 91 14.96 -1.45 7.67
C THR A 91 13.68 -2.24 7.40
N THR A 92 12.49 -1.73 7.75
CA THR A 92 11.22 -2.35 7.39
C THR A 92 11.02 -2.37 5.88
N VAL A 93 11.36 -1.28 5.18
CA VAL A 93 11.30 -1.21 3.72
C VAL A 93 12.32 -2.16 3.09
N ALA A 94 13.56 -2.19 3.60
CA ALA A 94 14.57 -3.13 3.11
C ALA A 94 14.15 -4.60 3.30
N TYR A 95 13.55 -4.91 4.45
CA TYR A 95 12.98 -6.23 4.73
C TYR A 95 11.82 -6.55 3.78
N ALA A 96 10.91 -5.60 3.54
CA ALA A 96 9.82 -5.77 2.59
C ALA A 96 10.32 -6.12 1.18
N CYS A 97 11.36 -5.44 0.69
CA CYS A 97 11.92 -5.76 -0.63
C CYS A 97 12.44 -7.20 -0.70
N ARG A 98 13.16 -7.65 0.34
CA ARG A 98 13.65 -9.04 0.41
C ARG A 98 12.51 -10.05 0.42
N VAL A 99 11.48 -9.82 1.25
CA VAL A 99 10.31 -10.71 1.32
C VAL A 99 9.59 -10.82 -0.03
N VAL A 100 9.50 -9.72 -0.79
CA VAL A 100 8.89 -9.77 -2.12
C VAL A 100 9.77 -10.53 -3.10
N GLU A 101 11.08 -10.27 -3.14
CA GLU A 101 12.01 -11.00 -4.02
C GLU A 101 12.02 -12.50 -3.72
N ASP A 102 12.12 -12.90 -2.45
CA ASP A 102 12.09 -14.30 -2.04
C ASP A 102 10.79 -14.98 -2.50
N ARG A 103 9.68 -14.24 -2.53
CA ARG A 103 8.38 -14.77 -2.92
C ARG A 103 8.14 -14.74 -4.42
N ARG A 104 8.89 -13.94 -5.20
CA ARG A 104 8.85 -13.98 -6.67
C ARG A 104 9.39 -15.28 -7.25
N GLU A 105 9.98 -16.16 -6.44
CA GLU A 105 10.27 -17.54 -6.84
C GLU A 105 8.98 -18.36 -7.08
N GLU A 106 7.83 -17.91 -6.57
CA GLU A 106 6.51 -18.50 -6.84
C GLU A 106 5.92 -17.90 -8.13
N GLU A 107 5.52 -18.76 -9.08
CA GLU A 107 4.98 -18.34 -10.39
C GLU A 107 3.80 -17.36 -10.27
N GLU A 108 2.87 -17.61 -9.34
CA GLU A 108 1.72 -16.72 -9.10
C GLU A 108 2.17 -15.32 -8.67
N THR A 109 3.17 -15.25 -7.79
CA THR A 109 3.72 -13.99 -7.30
C THR A 109 4.51 -13.28 -8.39
N GLU A 110 5.32 -13.99 -9.16
CA GLU A 110 6.06 -13.43 -10.29
C GLU A 110 5.12 -12.76 -11.31
N LEU A 111 4.08 -13.47 -11.74
CA LEU A 111 3.08 -12.95 -12.68
C LEU A 111 2.36 -11.71 -12.13
N LEU A 112 2.00 -11.74 -10.84
CA LEU A 112 1.35 -10.61 -10.18
C LEU A 112 2.26 -9.37 -10.14
N ILE A 113 3.52 -9.53 -9.72
CA ILE A 113 4.47 -8.42 -9.63
C ILE A 113 4.77 -7.85 -11.02
N ASN A 114 5.04 -8.70 -12.01
CA ASN A 114 5.32 -8.26 -13.39
C ASN A 114 4.13 -7.46 -13.98
N SER A 115 2.89 -7.88 -13.66
CA SER A 115 1.68 -7.16 -14.08
C SER A 115 1.57 -5.79 -13.41
N LEU A 116 1.90 -5.68 -12.11
CA LEU A 116 1.89 -4.41 -11.38
C LEU A 116 2.98 -3.47 -11.87
N GLU A 117 4.19 -3.99 -12.15
CA GLU A 117 5.29 -3.22 -12.72
C GLU A 117 4.92 -2.62 -14.08
N SER A 118 4.36 -3.44 -14.97
CA SER A 118 3.91 -2.99 -16.31
C SER A 118 2.80 -1.93 -16.23
N ALA A 119 1.83 -2.13 -15.32
CA ALA A 119 0.76 -1.17 -15.11
C ALA A 119 1.30 0.15 -14.55
N LEU A 120 2.24 0.08 -13.60
CA LEU A 120 2.87 1.25 -13.01
C LEU A 120 3.68 2.04 -14.04
N GLU A 121 4.48 1.36 -14.86
CA GLU A 121 5.24 1.99 -15.97
C GLU A 121 4.30 2.76 -16.90
N THR A 122 3.19 2.12 -17.32
CA THR A 122 2.17 2.75 -18.16
C THR A 122 1.56 3.99 -17.49
N MET A 123 1.21 3.91 -16.21
CA MET A 123 0.66 5.05 -15.46
C MET A 123 1.64 6.22 -15.33
N MET A 124 2.93 5.91 -15.16
CA MET A 124 3.99 6.92 -15.03
C MET A 124 4.30 7.63 -16.35
N LEU A 125 4.04 7.00 -17.51
CA LEU A 125 4.18 7.64 -18.82
C LEU A 125 3.10 8.70 -19.09
N ILE A 126 1.86 8.45 -18.64
CA ILE A 126 0.71 9.31 -18.92
C ILE A 126 0.46 10.37 -17.84
N THR A 127 0.94 10.14 -16.61
CA THR A 127 0.79 11.08 -15.51
C THR A 127 2.07 11.90 -15.39
N PRO A 128 2.06 13.23 -15.62
CA PRO A 128 3.23 14.06 -15.40
C PRO A 128 3.51 14.19 -13.90
N LEU A 129 4.10 13.17 -13.30
CA LEU A 129 4.62 13.21 -11.94
C LEU A 129 6.03 13.78 -11.99
N THR A 130 6.13 15.10 -12.11
CA THR A 130 7.40 15.81 -12.06
C THR A 130 7.94 15.84 -10.64
N CYS A 131 8.48 14.72 -10.16
CA CYS A 131 9.48 14.75 -9.09
C CYS A 131 10.84 14.41 -9.68
N ARG A 132 11.49 15.47 -10.17
CA ARG A 132 12.90 15.50 -10.59
C ARG A 132 13.75 14.73 -9.57
N ARG A 133 14.52 13.71 -10.02
CA ARG A 133 15.61 13.10 -9.27
C ARG A 133 16.49 14.22 -8.66
N SER A 134 16.39 14.46 -7.36
CA SER A 134 17.50 15.13 -6.67
C SER A 134 18.61 14.10 -6.54
N LYS A 135 19.73 14.41 -7.19
CA LYS A 135 21.00 13.70 -7.07
C LYS A 135 21.47 13.67 -5.62
#